data_AF-A0A924YRC3-F1
#
_entry.id   AF-A0A924YRC3-F1
#
_cell.length_a   1.000
_cell.length_b   1.000
_cell.length_c   1.000
_cell.angle_alpha   90.00
_cell.angle_beta   90.00
_cell.angle_gamma   90.00
#
_symmetry.space_group_name_H-M   'P 1'
#
loop_
_entity.id
_entity.type
_entity.pdbx_description
1 polymer ?
#
loop_
_entity_poly.entity_id
_entity_poly.type
_entity_poly.pdbx_seq_one_letter_code
_entity_poly.pdbx_strand_id
1 'polypeptide(L)'
;MTQLHILFDQIYAEMSDLLRGYVRRRLLPVIWSQYGDDIVQESFFRLTVCWECRDNDGEPLRSLDGTLAEVRPLLYKIAFRVMQESIRTFKRQEHDCIEMDAVAAEDPFCFAEAENRLQTAHDLCSEQEWEILKWIAFKDPSSSDIGKRLGLTPQGARSRIHRLRRRLREAVKHEWM
;
A
#
# COMPACT_ATOMS: atom_id res chain seq x y z
N MET A 1 -25.50 -2.97 -24.78
CA MET A 1 -24.31 -2.16 -24.46
C MET A 1 -24.59 -0.65 -24.37
N THR A 2 -25.70 -0.12 -24.90
CA THR A 2 -25.98 1.32 -25.00
C THR A 2 -26.49 2.01 -23.72
N GLN A 3 -27.26 1.32 -22.86
CA GLN A 3 -27.79 1.92 -21.61
C GLN A 3 -26.73 2.10 -20.51
N LEU A 4 -25.71 1.22 -20.48
CA LEU A 4 -24.67 1.26 -19.45
C LEU A 4 -23.77 2.49 -19.61
N HIS A 5 -23.43 2.85 -20.84
CA HIS A 5 -22.63 4.05 -21.16
C HIS A 5 -23.38 5.34 -20.78
N ILE A 6 -24.67 5.44 -21.11
CA ILE A 6 -25.49 6.63 -20.80
C ILE A 6 -25.55 6.87 -19.28
N LEU A 7 -25.66 5.79 -18.51
CA LEU A 7 -25.74 5.87 -17.05
C LEU A 7 -24.39 6.23 -16.42
N PHE A 8 -23.30 5.70 -16.97
CA PHE A 8 -21.95 6.08 -16.55
C PHE A 8 -21.67 7.56 -16.84
N ASP A 9 -22.04 8.06 -18.01
CA ASP A 9 -21.86 9.48 -18.38
C ASP A 9 -22.63 10.41 -17.44
N GLN A 10 -23.86 10.05 -17.06
CA GLN A 10 -24.64 10.78 -16.06
C GLN A 10 -23.95 10.78 -14.69
N ILE A 11 -23.48 9.62 -14.23
CA ILE A 11 -22.75 9.50 -12.97
C ILE A 11 -21.47 10.32 -13.00
N TYR A 12 -20.72 10.27 -14.11
CA TYR A 12 -19.50 11.04 -14.28
C TYR A 12 -19.79 12.54 -14.22
N ALA A 13 -20.77 13.02 -14.99
CA ALA A 13 -21.15 14.42 -15.03
C ALA A 13 -21.60 14.97 -13.66
N GLU A 14 -22.38 14.20 -12.90
CA GLU A 14 -22.86 14.62 -11.58
C GLU A 14 -21.82 14.48 -10.47
N MET A 15 -20.97 13.45 -10.53
CA MET A 15 -20.07 13.11 -9.42
C MET A 15 -18.65 13.63 -9.59
N SER A 16 -18.21 14.01 -10.80
CA SER A 16 -16.80 14.38 -11.04
C SER A 16 -16.33 15.53 -10.15
N ASP A 17 -17.06 16.65 -10.13
CA ASP A 17 -16.70 17.80 -9.30
C ASP A 17 -16.83 17.53 -7.79
N LEU A 18 -17.85 16.76 -7.41
CA LEU A 18 -18.05 16.35 -6.02
C LEU A 18 -16.90 15.45 -5.54
N LEU A 19 -16.45 14.52 -6.38
CA LEU A 19 -15.35 13.62 -6.10
C LEU A 19 -14.03 14.39 -6.06
N ARG A 20 -13.81 15.31 -7.00
CA ARG A 20 -12.67 16.23 -7.03
C ARG A 20 -12.59 17.04 -5.73
N GLY A 21 -13.72 17.62 -5.29
CA GLY A 21 -13.81 18.34 -4.01
C GLY A 21 -13.66 17.45 -2.78
N TYR A 22 -14.06 16.18 -2.86
CA TYR A 22 -13.85 15.19 -1.79
C TYR A 22 -12.38 14.81 -1.62
N VAL A 23 -11.68 14.55 -2.74
CA VAL A 23 -10.26 14.18 -2.79
C VAL A 23 -9.40 15.38 -2.37
N ARG A 24 -9.66 16.56 -2.94
CA ARG A 24 -8.92 17.79 -2.63
C ARG A 24 -8.91 18.15 -1.14
N ARG A 25 -10.02 17.92 -0.43
CA ARG A 25 -10.12 18.17 1.02
C ARG A 25 -9.27 17.22 1.88
N ARG A 26 -8.79 16.11 1.31
CA ARG A 26 -8.14 15.02 2.06
C ARG A 26 -6.67 14.83 1.68
N LEU A 27 -6.23 15.39 0.56
CA LEU A 27 -4.83 15.37 0.15
C LEU A 27 -4.12 16.64 0.58
N LEU A 28 -2.85 16.51 0.93
CA LEU A 28 -1.96 17.66 1.08
C LEU A 28 -1.81 18.37 -0.28
N PRO A 29 -1.59 19.69 -0.32
CA PRO A 29 -1.47 20.45 -1.57
C PRO A 29 -0.41 19.90 -2.54
N VAL A 30 0.72 19.44 -2.01
CA VAL A 30 1.80 18.83 -2.81
C VAL A 30 1.34 17.54 -3.51
N ILE A 31 0.69 16.64 -2.77
CA ILE A 31 0.17 15.38 -3.31
C ILE A 31 -0.98 15.65 -4.29
N TRP A 32 -1.84 16.63 -3.97
CA TRP A 32 -2.92 17.06 -4.85
C TRP A 32 -2.39 17.52 -6.22
N SER A 33 -1.35 18.35 -6.23
CA SER A 33 -0.79 18.89 -7.49
C SER A 33 -0.23 17.82 -8.43
N GLN A 34 0.18 16.68 -7.87
CA GLN A 34 0.82 15.60 -8.62
C GLN A 34 -0.16 14.47 -8.99
N TYR A 35 -1.09 14.12 -8.09
CA TYR A 35 -1.94 12.93 -8.25
C TYR A 35 -3.44 13.21 -8.16
N GLY A 36 -3.85 14.46 -7.90
CA GLY A 36 -5.25 14.79 -7.58
C GLY A 36 -6.22 14.37 -8.69
N ASP A 37 -5.90 14.73 -9.93
CA ASP A 37 -6.74 14.43 -11.09
C ASP A 37 -6.64 12.94 -11.48
N ASP A 38 -5.46 12.33 -11.37
CA ASP A 38 -5.26 10.90 -11.60
C ASP A 38 -6.08 10.04 -10.64
N ILE A 39 -6.14 10.42 -9.36
CA ILE A 39 -6.94 9.74 -8.35
C ILE A 39 -8.43 9.79 -8.71
N VAL A 40 -8.92 10.93 -9.19
CA VAL A 40 -10.32 11.08 -9.63
C VAL A 40 -10.58 10.20 -10.84
N GLN A 41 -9.72 10.24 -11.85
CA GLN A 41 -9.85 9.44 -13.07
C GLN A 41 -9.79 7.93 -12.77
N GLU A 42 -8.81 7.49 -11.99
CA GLU A 42 -8.64 6.09 -11.56
C GLU A 42 -9.84 5.61 -10.72
N SER A 43 -10.47 6.49 -9.95
CA SER A 43 -11.67 6.13 -9.19
C SER A 43 -12.85 5.80 -10.09
N PHE A 44 -13.05 6.56 -11.16
CA PHE A 44 -14.08 6.28 -12.16
C PHE A 44 -13.74 5.04 -13.00
N PHE A 45 -12.46 4.85 -13.34
CA PHE A 45 -12.01 3.64 -14.02
C PHE A 45 -12.23 2.38 -13.18
N ARG A 46 -11.90 2.40 -11.89
CA ARG A 46 -12.18 1.26 -11.00
C ARG A 46 -13.67 1.06 -10.77
N LEU A 47 -14.48 2.11 -10.85
CA LEU A 47 -15.92 1.99 -10.80
C LEU A 47 -16.45 1.23 -12.02
N THR A 48 -15.97 1.50 -13.24
CA THR A 48 -16.40 0.73 -14.43
C THR A 48 -16.02 -0.73 -14.30
N VAL A 49 -14.80 -1.04 -13.84
CA VAL A 49 -14.37 -2.42 -13.59
C VAL A 49 -15.27 -3.10 -12.56
N CYS A 50 -15.57 -2.47 -11.42
CA CYS A 50 -16.48 -3.02 -10.42
C CYS A 50 -17.91 -3.23 -10.94
N TRP A 51 -18.34 -2.45 -11.93
CA TRP A 51 -19.65 -2.54 -12.53
C TRP A 51 -19.72 -3.67 -13.59
N GLU A 52 -18.62 -3.91 -14.30
CA GLU A 52 -18.51 -4.95 -15.32
C GLU A 52 -18.08 -6.31 -14.75
N CYS A 53 -17.55 -6.35 -13.53
CA CYS A 53 -17.13 -7.57 -12.86
C CYS A 53 -18.31 -8.54 -12.70
N ARG A 54 -18.19 -9.70 -13.34
CA ARG A 54 -19.08 -10.85 -13.21
C ARG A 54 -18.39 -11.96 -12.42
N ASP A 55 -19.17 -12.78 -11.72
CA ASP A 55 -18.72 -14.02 -11.12
C ASP A 55 -18.48 -15.08 -12.21
N ASN A 56 -18.02 -16.26 -11.78
CA ASN A 56 -17.71 -17.37 -12.68
C ASN A 56 -18.94 -17.92 -13.43
N ASP A 57 -20.14 -17.61 -12.94
CA ASP A 57 -21.42 -18.02 -13.52
C ASP A 57 -21.99 -16.93 -14.45
N GLY A 58 -21.27 -15.81 -14.61
CA GLY A 58 -21.65 -14.71 -15.49
C GLY A 58 -22.59 -13.69 -14.84
N GLU A 59 -22.91 -13.83 -13.56
CA GLU A 59 -23.74 -12.88 -12.81
C GLU A 59 -22.88 -11.71 -12.30
N PRO A 60 -23.37 -10.46 -12.31
CA PRO A 60 -22.58 -9.34 -11.80
C PRO A 60 -22.24 -9.53 -10.32
N LEU A 61 -20.96 -9.38 -9.95
CA LEU A 61 -20.46 -9.52 -8.57
C LEU A 61 -21.15 -8.56 -7.59
N ARG A 62 -21.76 -7.49 -8.11
CA ARG A 62 -22.72 -6.63 -7.41
C ARG A 62 -23.85 -6.27 -8.36
N SER A 63 -25.10 -6.56 -7.97
CA SER A 63 -26.27 -5.90 -8.55
C SER A 63 -26.24 -4.44 -8.12
N LEU A 64 -25.61 -3.59 -8.92
CA LEU A 64 -25.87 -2.17 -8.89
C LEU A 64 -27.06 -1.98 -9.82
N ASP A 65 -28.19 -1.53 -9.28
CA ASP A 65 -29.36 -1.17 -10.10
C ASP A 65 -29.08 0.09 -10.94
N GLY A 66 -27.87 0.63 -10.79
CA GLY A 66 -27.30 1.70 -11.58
C GLY A 66 -27.75 3.07 -11.14
N THR A 67 -28.48 3.16 -10.02
CA THR A 67 -28.90 4.43 -9.47
C THR A 67 -27.71 5.18 -8.85
N LEU A 68 -27.75 6.50 -8.97
CA LEU A 68 -26.69 7.36 -8.44
C LEU A 68 -26.59 7.29 -6.90
N ALA A 69 -27.69 6.96 -6.23
CA ALA A 69 -27.74 6.77 -4.78
C ALA A 69 -26.92 5.56 -4.30
N GLU A 70 -26.89 4.48 -5.07
CA GLU A 70 -26.13 3.26 -4.76
C GLU A 70 -24.66 3.35 -5.16
N VAL A 71 -24.39 4.00 -6.29
CA VAL A 71 -23.04 4.15 -6.83
C VAL A 71 -22.22 5.14 -6.00
N ARG A 72 -22.83 6.21 -5.49
CA ARG A 72 -22.14 7.28 -4.76
C ARG A 72 -21.32 6.79 -3.55
N PRO A 73 -21.86 5.99 -2.60
CA PRO A 73 -21.07 5.45 -1.50
C PRO A 73 -19.90 4.57 -1.97
N LEU A 74 -20.12 3.78 -3.03
CA LEU A 74 -19.09 2.92 -3.60
C LEU A 74 -17.96 3.75 -4.23
N LEU A 75 -18.30 4.78 -4.99
CA LEU A 75 -17.34 5.69 -5.64
C LEU A 75 -16.46 6.38 -4.61
N TYR A 76 -17.03 6.89 -3.50
CA TYR A 76 -16.21 7.46 -2.42
C TYR A 76 -15.32 6.43 -1.73
N LYS A 77 -15.80 5.19 -1.56
CA LYS A 77 -14.99 4.10 -1.01
C LYS A 77 -13.82 3.74 -1.93
N ILE A 78 -14.05 3.69 -3.24
CA ILE A 78 -13.01 3.48 -4.25
C ILE A 78 -12.01 4.63 -4.18
N ALA A 79 -12.46 5.87 -4.23
CA ALA A 79 -11.58 7.04 -4.19
C ALA A 79 -10.75 7.11 -2.91
N PHE A 80 -11.32 6.73 -1.77
CA PHE A 80 -10.57 6.61 -0.53
C PHE A 80 -9.43 5.59 -0.62
N ARG A 81 -9.69 4.44 -1.23
CA ARG A 81 -8.66 3.41 -1.43
C ARG A 81 -7.58 3.86 -2.41
N VAL A 82 -7.97 4.46 -3.53
CA VAL A 82 -7.02 5.01 -4.53
C VAL A 82 -6.15 6.08 -3.90
N MET A 83 -6.72 7.01 -3.12
CA MET A 83 -5.94 8.00 -2.36
C MET A 83 -4.92 7.35 -1.43
N GLN A 84 -5.30 6.32 -0.68
CA GLN A 84 -4.36 5.62 0.22
C GLN A 84 -3.21 4.95 -0.55
N GLU A 85 -3.50 4.39 -1.72
CA GLU A 85 -2.50 3.80 -2.59
C GLU A 85 -1.56 4.88 -3.15
N SER A 86 -2.09 6.00 -3.67
CA SER A 86 -1.29 7.13 -4.14
C SER A 86 -0.44 7.77 -3.05
N ILE A 87 -0.95 7.91 -1.83
CA ILE A 87 -0.16 8.41 -0.68
C ILE A 87 0.97 7.44 -0.34
N ARG A 88 0.74 6.12 -0.40
CA ARG A 88 1.81 5.14 -0.16
C ARG A 88 2.86 5.19 -1.26
N THR A 89 2.44 5.34 -2.52
CA THR A 89 3.36 5.49 -3.65
C THR A 89 4.15 6.78 -3.53
N PHE A 90 3.51 7.90 -3.21
CA PHE A 90 4.19 9.17 -2.96
C PHE A 90 5.23 9.03 -1.84
N LYS A 91 4.88 8.40 -0.71
CA LYS A 91 5.84 8.17 0.38
C LYS A 91 7.00 7.25 -0.01
N ARG A 92 6.75 6.27 -0.88
CA ARG A 92 7.83 5.41 -1.42
C ARG A 92 8.72 6.20 -2.37
N GLN A 93 8.14 6.96 -3.29
CA GLN A 93 8.89 7.81 -4.21
C GLN A 93 9.62 8.94 -3.49
N GLU A 94 9.07 9.51 -2.42
CA GLU A 94 9.76 10.46 -1.55
C GLU A 94 10.93 9.78 -0.84
N HIS A 95 10.75 8.55 -0.35
CA HIS A 95 11.85 7.76 0.21
C HIS A 95 12.91 7.43 -0.86
N ASP A 96 12.50 7.06 -2.07
CA ASP A 96 13.40 6.73 -3.19
C ASP A 96 14.12 7.99 -3.72
N CYS A 97 13.47 9.15 -3.75
CA CYS A 97 14.09 10.43 -4.12
C CYS A 97 15.04 10.93 -3.02
N ILE A 98 14.68 10.77 -1.74
CA ILE A 98 15.59 11.02 -0.61
C ILE A 98 16.77 10.05 -0.66
N GLU A 99 16.56 8.78 -1.01
CA GLU A 99 17.63 7.81 -1.22
C GLU A 99 18.50 8.17 -2.43
N MET A 100 17.93 8.66 -3.53
CA MET A 100 18.69 9.10 -4.72
C MET A 100 19.52 10.37 -4.45
N ASP A 101 18.97 11.35 -3.73
CA ASP A 101 19.72 12.54 -3.29
C ASP A 101 20.77 12.17 -2.21
N ALA A 102 20.50 11.18 -1.36
CA ALA A 102 21.47 10.63 -0.41
C ALA A 102 22.57 9.78 -1.07
N VAL A 103 22.35 9.26 -2.28
CA VAL A 103 23.41 8.63 -3.10
C VAL A 103 24.30 9.69 -3.77
N ALA A 104 23.81 10.92 -3.94
CA ALA A 104 24.62 12.05 -4.40
C ALA A 104 25.37 12.77 -3.25
N ALA A 105 24.96 12.56 -2.01
CA ALA A 105 25.64 13.01 -0.81
C ALA A 105 25.88 11.81 0.12
N GLU A 106 26.94 11.04 -0.14
CA GLU A 106 27.46 10.07 0.83
C GLU A 106 27.81 10.83 2.12
N ASP A 107 26.87 10.82 3.07
CA ASP A 107 27.12 11.22 4.45
C ASP A 107 27.75 10.00 5.16
N PRO A 108 29.06 10.03 5.50
CA PRO A 108 29.73 8.92 6.16
C PRO A 108 29.09 8.53 7.50
N PHE A 109 28.32 9.44 8.11
CA PHE A 109 27.63 9.20 9.37
C PHE A 109 26.45 8.22 9.24
N CYS A 110 25.75 8.21 8.09
CA CYS A 110 24.56 7.37 7.89
C CYS A 110 24.91 5.89 7.68
N PHE A 111 26.08 5.60 7.08
CA PHE A 111 26.58 4.24 6.90
C PHE A 111 27.05 3.61 8.22
N ALA A 112 27.76 4.37 9.05
CA ALA A 112 28.22 3.87 10.36
C ALA A 112 27.04 3.55 11.31
N GLU A 113 25.97 4.35 11.26
CA GLU A 113 24.76 4.11 12.05
C GLU A 113 23.96 2.89 11.54
N ALA A 114 23.87 2.73 10.22
CA ALA A 114 23.24 1.56 9.61
C ALA A 114 24.03 0.27 9.89
N GLU A 115 25.37 0.34 9.84
CA GLU A 115 26.27 -0.77 10.14
C GLU A 115 26.16 -1.20 11.61
N ASN A 116 26.13 -0.25 12.55
CA ASN A 116 25.91 -0.55 13.97
C ASN A 116 24.55 -1.20 14.21
N ARG A 117 23.46 -0.70 13.60
CA ARG A 117 22.13 -1.30 13.72
C ARG A 117 22.06 -2.71 13.13
N LEU A 118 22.76 -2.96 12.02
CA LEU A 118 22.86 -4.27 11.40
C LEU A 118 23.67 -5.23 12.28
N GLN A 119 24.74 -4.77 12.91
CA GLN A 119 25.53 -5.55 13.84
C GLN A 119 24.72 -5.89 15.10
N THR A 120 24.05 -4.92 15.71
CA THR A 120 23.14 -5.15 16.85
C THR A 120 22.03 -6.14 16.47
N ALA A 121 21.46 -6.03 15.27
CA ALA A 121 20.45 -6.97 14.80
C ALA A 121 21.02 -8.38 14.59
N HIS A 122 22.24 -8.50 14.07
CA HIS A 122 22.94 -9.77 13.90
C HIS A 122 23.19 -10.44 15.26
N ASP A 123 23.70 -9.70 16.24
CA ASP A 123 24.07 -10.23 17.56
C ASP A 123 22.85 -10.65 18.40
N LEU A 124 21.70 -10.01 18.16
CA LEU A 124 20.43 -10.33 18.83
C LEU A 124 19.63 -11.44 18.13
N CYS A 125 20.04 -11.87 16.95
CA CYS A 125 19.36 -12.91 16.20
C CYS A 125 20.12 -14.23 16.31
N SER A 126 19.39 -15.33 16.49
CA SER A 126 19.97 -16.63 16.16
C SER A 126 20.25 -16.71 14.65
N GLU A 127 21.17 -17.58 14.24
CA GLU A 127 21.54 -17.78 12.83
C GLU A 127 20.30 -18.05 11.95
N GLN A 128 19.37 -18.87 12.46
CA GLN A 128 18.09 -19.15 11.78
C GLN A 128 17.21 -17.90 11.65
N GLU A 129 17.19 -17.01 12.65
CA GLU A 129 16.41 -15.77 12.63
C GLU A 129 17.02 -14.74 11.69
N TRP A 130 18.35 -14.67 11.63
CA TRP A 130 19.07 -13.80 10.72
C TRP A 130 18.81 -14.18 9.26
N GLU A 131 18.84 -15.46 8.93
CA GLU A 131 18.49 -15.96 7.60
C GLU A 131 17.04 -15.64 7.20
N ILE A 132 16.10 -15.69 8.15
CA ILE A 132 14.71 -15.26 7.91
C ILE A 132 14.65 -13.77 7.57
N LEU A 133 15.39 -12.92 8.30
CA LEU A 133 15.40 -11.48 8.07
C LEU A 133 15.98 -11.12 6.71
N LYS A 134 17.10 -11.73 6.33
CA LYS A 134 17.66 -11.60 4.97
C LYS A 134 16.62 -12.00 3.93
N TRP A 135 15.96 -13.15 4.13
CA TRP A 135 15.00 -13.63 3.16
C TRP A 135 13.78 -12.72 3.02
N ILE A 136 13.30 -12.15 4.13
CA ILE A 136 12.24 -11.14 4.14
C ILE A 136 12.68 -9.88 3.39
N ALA A 137 13.89 -9.38 3.66
CA ALA A 137 14.41 -8.15 3.06
C ALA A 137 14.58 -8.26 1.55
N PHE A 138 15.04 -9.42 1.04
CA PHE A 138 15.37 -9.57 -0.39
C PHE A 138 14.27 -10.17 -1.26
N LYS A 139 13.33 -10.96 -0.71
CA LYS A 139 12.39 -11.75 -1.52
C LYS A 139 10.90 -11.57 -1.17
N ASP A 140 10.58 -10.74 -0.18
CA ASP A 140 9.23 -10.55 0.38
C ASP A 140 8.36 -11.84 0.43
N PRO A 141 8.87 -12.94 1.04
CA PRO A 141 8.22 -14.22 0.99
C PRO A 141 6.97 -14.26 1.86
N SER A 142 5.96 -15.03 1.43
CA SER A 142 4.75 -15.19 2.23
C SER A 142 5.04 -15.93 3.55
N SER A 143 4.19 -15.75 4.56
CA SER A 143 4.33 -16.49 5.84
C SER A 143 4.24 -18.01 5.65
N SER A 144 3.62 -18.48 4.56
CA SER A 144 3.59 -19.90 4.20
C SER A 144 4.96 -20.38 3.72
N ASP A 145 5.65 -19.59 2.90
CA ASP A 145 6.98 -19.93 2.39
C ASP A 145 8.02 -19.94 3.51
N ILE A 146 7.92 -18.98 4.43
CA ILE A 146 8.73 -18.94 5.65
C ILE A 146 8.46 -20.17 6.52
N GLY A 147 7.19 -20.55 6.68
CA GLY A 147 6.80 -21.78 7.38
C GLY A 147 7.43 -23.03 6.77
N LYS A 148 7.34 -23.19 5.45
CA LYS A 148 7.95 -24.32 4.72
C LYS A 148 9.46 -24.43 4.94
N ARG A 149 10.18 -23.30 4.86
CA ARG A 149 11.65 -23.30 5.02
C ARG A 149 12.10 -23.63 6.44
N LEU A 150 11.29 -23.28 7.44
CA LEU A 150 11.62 -23.47 8.85
C LEU A 150 11.02 -24.74 9.46
N GLY A 151 10.26 -25.52 8.68
CA GLY A 151 9.50 -26.65 9.21
C GLY A 151 8.41 -26.23 10.21
N LEU A 152 7.85 -25.02 10.06
CA LEU A 152 6.82 -24.46 10.94
C LEU A 152 5.48 -24.34 10.20
N THR A 153 4.38 -24.35 10.97
CA THR A 153 3.09 -23.96 10.41
C THR A 153 3.11 -22.47 10.01
N PRO A 154 2.29 -22.03 9.03
CA PRO A 154 2.23 -20.61 8.64
C PRO A 154 1.94 -19.66 9.82
N GLN A 155 1.12 -20.11 10.77
CA GLN A 155 0.80 -19.36 11.99
C GLN A 155 1.99 -19.29 12.96
N GLY A 156 2.75 -20.39 13.10
CA GLY A 156 3.99 -20.42 13.87
C GLY A 156 5.06 -19.49 13.29
N ALA A 157 5.23 -19.50 11.97
CA ALA A 157 6.12 -18.57 11.27
C ALA A 157 5.72 -17.10 11.51
N ARG A 158 4.43 -16.78 11.37
CA ARG A 158 3.92 -15.41 11.61
C ARG A 158 4.16 -14.95 13.04
N SER A 159 3.89 -15.80 14.03
CA SER A 159 4.15 -15.49 15.45
C SER A 159 5.63 -15.25 15.71
N ARG A 160 6.52 -16.05 15.11
CA ARG A 160 7.97 -15.94 15.28
C ARG A 160 8.52 -14.66 14.64
N ILE A 161 8.10 -14.34 13.42
CA ILE A 161 8.46 -13.07 12.74
C ILE A 161 7.99 -11.86 13.55
N HIS A 162 6.76 -11.90 14.09
CA HIS A 162 6.23 -10.80 14.88
C HIS A 162 7.04 -10.57 16.17
N ARG A 163 7.41 -11.65 16.86
CA ARG A 163 8.28 -11.59 18.05
C ARG A 163 9.67 -11.05 17.71
N LEU A 164 10.26 -11.52 16.61
CA LEU A 164 11.56 -11.07 16.12
C LEU A 164 11.55 -9.55 15.80
N ARG A 165 10.55 -9.09 15.06
CA ARG A 165 10.35 -7.66 14.76
C ARG A 165 10.09 -6.81 15.99
N ARG A 166 9.49 -7.38 17.04
CA ARG A 166 9.30 -6.68 18.31
C ARG A 166 10.63 -6.55 19.06
N ARG A 167 11.39 -7.64 19.18
CA ARG A 167 12.70 -7.67 19.84
C ARG A 167 13.69 -6.70 19.19
N LEU A 168 13.76 -6.69 17.86
CA LEU A 168 14.62 -5.75 17.12
C LEU A 168 14.19 -4.29 17.30
N ARG A 169 12.89 -4.00 17.30
CA ARG A 169 12.39 -2.64 17.56
C ARG A 169 12.69 -2.16 18.97
N GLU A 170 12.62 -3.05 19.97
CA GLU A 170 12.95 -2.73 21.36
C GLU A 170 14.46 -2.46 21.50
N ALA A 171 15.32 -3.23 20.84
CA ALA A 171 16.76 -3.02 20.84
C ALA A 171 17.17 -1.70 20.17
N VAL A 172 16.64 -1.41 18.97
CA VAL A 172 16.95 -0.18 18.23
C VAL A 172 16.42 1.07 18.95
N LYS A 173 15.36 0.96 19.77
CA LYS A 173 14.88 2.07 20.62
C LYS A 173 15.77 2.35 21.82
N HIS A 174 16.51 1.37 22.30
CA HIS A 174 17.36 1.50 23.50
C HIS A 174 18.74 2.12 23.20
N GLU A 175 19.13 2.22 21.93
CA GLU A 175 20.37 2.90 21.49
C GLU A 175 20.25 4.44 21.46
N TRP A 176 19.06 5.01 21.78
CA TRP A 176 18.78 6.46 21.73
C TRP A 176 18.37 7.05 23.10
N MET A 177 18.62 6.32 24.19
CA MET A 177 18.54 6.82 25.57
C MET A 177 19.91 6.67 26.22
#